data_AF-A0A2W6TMC3-F1
#
_entry.id   AF-A0A2W6TMC3-F1
#
_cell.length_a   1.000
_cell.length_b   1.000
_cell.length_c   1.000
_cell.angle_alpha   90.00
_cell.angle_beta   90.00
_cell.angle_gamma   90.00
#
_symmetry.space_group_name_H-M   'P 1'
#
loop_
_entity.id
_entity.type
_entity.pdbx_description
1 polymer ?
#
loop_
_entity_poly.entity_id
_entity_poly.type
_entity_poly.pdbx_seq_one_letter_code
_entity_poly.pdbx_strand_id
1 'polypeptide(L)' 'MTLKSMAQEKVERAGISNYSFDDEVLVMCGVRYLIEACSCGGPDCDGVRLTRDSAPVLRAVQ' A
#
# COMPACT_ATOMS: atom_id res chain seq x y z
N MET A 1 -3.69 12.19 11.29
CA MET A 1 -3.54 10.90 10.58
C MET A 1 -3.24 11.18 9.13
N THR A 2 -2.25 10.51 8.55
CA THR A 2 -1.95 10.57 7.11
C THR A 2 -2.34 9.25 6.46
N LEU A 3 -2.56 9.26 5.14
CA LEU A 3 -2.84 8.03 4.38
C LEU A 3 -1.73 6.98 4.55
N LYS A 4 -0.47 7.44 4.67
CA LYS A 4 0.69 6.60 4.95
C LYS A 4 0.59 5.85 6.28
N SER A 5 0.21 6.53 7.37
CA SER A 5 0.03 5.88 8.67
C SER A 5 -1.09 4.85 8.63
N MET A 6 -2.21 5.17 8.00
CA MET A 6 -3.34 4.24 7.86
C MET A 6 -2.97 3.01 7.01
N ALA A 7 -2.22 3.22 5.93
CA ALA A 7 -1.68 2.13 5.12
C ALA A 7 -0.72 1.24 5.92
N GLN A 8 0.14 1.84 6.75
CA GLN A 8 1.06 1.10 7.61
C GLN A 8 0.30 0.19 8.58
N GLU A 9 -0.69 0.73 9.30
CA GLU A 9 -1.53 -0.05 10.22
C GLU A 9 -2.22 -1.23 9.51
N LYS A 10 -2.75 -1.00 8.30
CA LYS A 10 -3.38 -2.04 7.48
C LYS A 10 -2.41 -3.18 7.13
N VAL A 11 -1.18 -2.85 6.75
CA VAL A 11 -0.14 -3.80 6.35
C VAL A 11 0.38 -4.59 7.55
N GLU A 12 0.59 -3.92 8.69
CA GLU A 12 1.02 -4.56 9.94
C GLU A 12 -0.06 -5.50 10.50
N ARG A 13 -1.34 -5.09 10.46
CA ARG A 13 -2.48 -5.97 10.83
C ARG A 13 -2.58 -7.20 9.94
N ALA A 14 -2.18 -7.09 8.68
CA ALA A 14 -2.14 -8.22 7.74
C ALA A 14 -0.92 -9.14 7.96
N GLY A 15 -0.02 -8.83 8.90
CA GLY A 15 1.18 -9.61 9.18
C GLY A 15 2.25 -9.52 8.08
N ILE A 16 2.20 -8.49 7.24
CA ILE A 16 3.16 -8.29 6.16
C ILE A 16 4.36 -7.53 6.72
N SER A 17 5.51 -8.18 6.79
CA SER A 17 6.76 -7.60 7.30
C SER A 17 7.70 -7.11 6.20
N ASN A 18 7.51 -7.56 4.95
CA ASN A 18 8.33 -7.14 3.80
C ASN A 18 7.67 -5.99 3.04
N TYR A 19 7.68 -4.80 3.63
CA TYR A 19 7.18 -3.59 3.01
C TYR A 19 8.09 -2.38 3.25
N SER A 20 8.00 -1.39 2.38
CA SER A 20 8.63 -0.08 2.54
C SER A 20 7.75 1.01 1.93
N PHE A 21 8.06 2.26 2.24
CA PHE A 21 7.42 3.41 1.61
C PHE A 21 8.44 4.17 0.77
N ASP A 22 8.12 4.33 -0.51
CA ASP A 22 8.82 5.18 -1.46
C ASP A 22 7.98 6.44 -1.66
N ASP A 23 8.29 7.49 -0.88
CA ASP A 23 7.47 8.69 -0.76
C ASP A 23 6.02 8.39 -0.30
N GLU A 24 5.01 8.63 -1.14
CA GLU A 24 3.60 8.28 -0.95
C GLU A 24 3.20 6.90 -1.54
N VAL A 25 4.15 6.12 -2.06
CA VAL A 25 3.92 4.78 -2.61
C VAL A 25 4.30 3.70 -1.60
N LEU A 26 3.37 2.78 -1.34
CA LEU A 26 3.65 1.59 -0.54
C LEU A 26 4.23 0.50 -1.45
N VAL A 27 5.40 -0.04 -1.10
CA VAL A 27 6.02 -1.16 -1.81
C VAL A 27 5.93 -2.39 -0.93
N MET A 28 5.21 -3.43 -1.36
CA MET A 28 5.10 -4.71 -0.67
C MET A 28 5.62 -5.83 -1.57
N CYS A 29 6.60 -6.60 -1.09
CA CYS A 29 7.19 -7.70 -1.87
C CYS A 29 7.65 -7.28 -3.29
N GLY A 30 8.12 -6.04 -3.45
CA GLY A 30 8.55 -5.49 -4.75
C GLY A 30 7.41 -5.00 -5.66
N VAL A 31 6.16 -5.05 -5.20
CA VAL A 31 4.99 -4.51 -5.91
C VAL A 31 4.66 -3.14 -5.35
N ARG A 32 4.48 -2.15 -6.23
CA ARG A 32 4.12 -0.78 -5.88
C ARG A 32 2.60 -0.65 -5.74
N TYR A 33 2.16 0.11 -4.74
CA TYR A 33 0.76 0.38 -4.43
C TYR A 33 0.58 1.88 -4.19
N LEU A 34 -0.38 2.46 -4.90
CA LEU A 34 -0.90 3.79 -4.62
C LEU A 34 -1.82 3.72 -3.40
N ILE A 35 -1.70 4.73 -2.54
CA ILE A 35 -2.46 4.83 -1.29
C ILE A 35 -3.55 5.88 -1.48
N GLU A 36 -4.81 5.46 -1.41
CA GLU A 36 -5.96 6.33 -1.61
C GLU A 36 -6.85 6.34 -0.36
N ALA A 37 -7.51 7.47 -0.09
CA ALA A 37 -8.53 7.53 0.95
C ALA A 37 -9.71 6.61 0.60
N CYS A 38 -10.19 5.83 1.57
CA CYS A 38 -11.37 4.99 1.40
C CYS A 38 -12.47 5.40 2.38
N SER A 39 -13.66 5.68 1.85
CA SER A 39 -14.83 6.10 2.63
C SER A 39 -16.01 5.12 2.50
N CYS A 40 -15.75 3.86 2.13
CA CYS A 40 -16.81 2.88 1.86
C CYS A 40 -17.66 2.50 3.08
N GLY A 41 -17.25 2.88 4.30
CA GLY A 41 -18.02 2.66 5.53
C GLY A 41 -18.15 1.19 5.96
N GLY A 42 -17.39 0.29 5.35
CA GLY A 42 -17.39 -1.12 5.71
C GLY A 42 -16.77 -1.39 7.09
N PRO A 43 -17.19 -2.45 7.81
CA PRO A 43 -16.70 -2.77 9.16
C PRO A 43 -15.20 -3.04 9.22
N ASP A 44 -14.59 -3.46 8.11
CA ASP A 44 -13.15 -3.73 7.98
C ASP A 44 -12.41 -2.68 7.13
N CYS A 45 -13.02 -1.52 6.92
CA CYS A 45 -12.38 -0.43 6.20
C CYS A 45 -11.44 0.33 7.12
N ASP A 46 -10.13 0.16 6.93
CA ASP A 46 -9.11 0.95 7.63
C ASP A 46 -9.05 2.42 7.16
N GLY A 47 -10.03 2.87 6.36
CA GLY A 47 -10.08 4.21 5.77
C GLY A 47 -9.10 4.46 4.62
N VAL A 48 -8.43 3.40 4.14
CA VAL A 48 -7.42 3.43 3.08
C VAL A 48 -7.64 2.30 2.08
N ARG A 49 -7.45 2.62 0.81
CA ARG A 49 -7.44 1.68 -0.32
C ARG A 49 -6.03 1.61 -0.90
N LEU A 50 -5.56 0.39 -1.12
CA LEU A 50 -4.29 0.12 -1.80
C LEU A 50 -4.59 -0.32 -3.23
N THR A 51 -4.22 0.52 -4.19
CA THR A 51 -4.39 0.22 -5.61
C THR A 51 -3.04 -0.18 -6.18
N ARG A 52 -2.92 -1.40 -6.69
CA ARG A 52 -1.68 -1.87 -7.30
C ARG A 52 -1.33 -0.95 -8.48
N ASP A 53 -0.15 -0.36 -8.41
CA ASP A 53 0.39 0.40 -9.52
C ASP A 53 0.72 -0.59 -10.64
N SER A 54 0.03 -0.45 -11.76
CA SER A 54 0.12 -1.38 -12.90
C SER A 54 1.36 -1.12 -13.75
N ALA A 55 2.15 -0.09 -13.42
CA ALA A 55 3.38 0.17 -14.14
C ALA A 55 4.27 -1.08 -14.02
N PRO A 56 4.69 -1.68 -15.14
CA PRO A 56 5.54 -2.84 -15.08
C PRO A 56 6.80 -2.44 -14.31
N VAL A 57 7.09 -3.16 -13.23
CA VAL A 57 8.43 -3.21 -12.67
C VAL A 57 9.27 -3.79 -13.80
N LEU A 58 9.85 -2.91 -14.62
CA LEU A 58 10.83 -3.26 -15.64
C LEU A 58 11.97 -3.95 -14.90
N ARG A 59 11.91 -5.28 -14.81
CA ARG A 59 13.09 -6.10 -14.65
C ARG A 59 13.91 -5.87 -15.91
N ALA A 60 14.75 -4.84 -15.90
CA ALA A 60 15.91 -4.77 -16.75
C ALA A 60 16.85 -5.87 -16.25
N VAL A 61 16.60 -7.09 -16.72
CA VAL A 61 17.60 -8.16 -16.70
C VAL A 61 18.62 -7.72 -17.74
N GLN A 62 19.79 -7.27 -17.27
CA GLN A 62 20.98 -7.14 -18.11
C GLN A 62 21.47 -8.52 -18.52
#